data_AF-V4B9I1-F1
#
_entry.id   AF-V4B9I1-F1
#
_cell.length_a   1.000
_cell.length_b   1.000
_cell.length_c   1.000
_cell.angle_alpha   90.00
_cell.angle_beta   90.00
_cell.angle_gamma   90.00
#
_symmetry.space_group_name_H-M   'P 1'
#
loop_
_entity.id
_entity.type
_entity.pdbx_description
1 polymer ?
#
loop_
_entity_poly.entity_id
_entity_poly.type
_entity_poly.pdbx_seq_one_letter_code
_entity_poly.pdbx_strand_id
1 'polypeptide(L)'
;MASKRAEYIFDELLCFLGTPFFQIPVYSFIENYCLVFDGSIQDSEEYRAIHKEYKCLIDSLLQAFQEDSGLSHDQIIQALHNMNAKTDIREIFQVTILIYVN
;
A
#
# COMPACT_ATOMS: atom_id res chain seq x y z
N MET A 1 -11.90 24.31 7.56
CA MET A 1 -10.43 24.38 7.32
C MET A 1 -9.70 23.04 7.53
N ALA A 2 -10.28 22.06 8.26
CA ALA A 2 -9.66 20.73 8.45
C ALA A 2 -9.67 19.81 7.20
N SER A 3 -10.70 19.90 6.34
CA SER A 3 -10.84 19.02 5.15
C SER A 3 -9.68 19.12 4.16
N LYS A 4 -9.10 20.32 4.00
CA LYS A 4 -8.09 20.60 2.96
C LYS A 4 -6.72 19.99 3.27
N ARG A 5 -6.41 19.77 4.55
CA ARG A 5 -5.13 19.17 4.99
C ARG A 5 -5.18 17.64 4.86
N ALA A 6 -6.31 17.02 5.19
CA ALA A 6 -6.49 15.58 5.03
C ALA A 6 -6.48 15.15 3.56
N GLU A 7 -7.07 15.97 2.66
CA GLU A 7 -7.00 15.75 1.21
C GLU A 7 -5.55 15.80 0.70
N TYR A 8 -4.75 16.77 1.14
CA TYR A 8 -3.34 16.89 0.74
C TYR A 8 -2.47 15.73 1.23
N ILE A 9 -2.67 15.27 2.48
CA ILE A 9 -1.95 14.11 3.04
C ILE A 9 -2.22 12.84 2.22
N PHE A 10 -3.46 12.69 1.75
CA PHE A 10 -3.81 11.56 0.91
C PHE A 10 -3.19 11.66 -0.48
N ASP A 11 -3.18 12.84 -1.10
CA ASP A 11 -2.50 13.04 -2.40
C ASP A 11 -1.00 12.73 -2.31
N GLU A 12 -0.34 13.12 -1.22
CA GLU A 12 1.05 12.74 -0.95
C GLU A 12 1.22 11.23 -0.77
N LEU A 13 0.31 10.58 -0.03
CA LEU A 13 0.33 9.13 0.12
C LEU A 13 0.12 8.42 -1.22
N LEU A 14 -0.83 8.86 -2.05
CA LEU A 14 -1.06 8.32 -3.38
C LEU A 14 0.16 8.46 -4.28
N CYS A 15 0.80 9.63 -4.24
CA CYS A 15 2.04 9.88 -4.95
C CYS A 15 3.13 8.90 -4.48
N PHE A 16 3.28 8.72 -3.17
CA PHE A 16 4.21 7.76 -2.57
C PHE A 16 3.95 6.33 -3.04
N LEU A 17 2.69 5.88 -2.95
CA LEU A 17 2.28 4.54 -3.39
C LEU A 17 2.56 4.31 -4.87
N GLY A 18 2.49 5.35 -5.71
CA GLY A 18 2.84 5.29 -7.13
C GLY A 18 4.34 5.29 -7.43
N THR A 19 5.19 5.59 -6.46
CA THR A 19 6.64 5.68 -6.71
C THR A 19 7.31 4.31 -6.86
N PRO A 20 8.40 4.21 -7.65
CA PRO A 20 9.20 2.98 -7.75
C PRO A 20 9.73 2.51 -6.39
N PHE A 21 9.97 3.43 -5.45
CA PHE A 21 10.44 3.11 -4.10
C PHE A 21 9.44 2.23 -3.34
N PHE A 22 8.14 2.47 -3.50
CA PHE A 22 7.10 1.61 -2.94
C PHE A 22 6.79 0.41 -3.85
N GLN A 23 6.63 0.66 -5.15
CA GLN A 23 6.16 -0.34 -6.10
C GLN A 23 7.16 -1.49 -6.29
N ILE A 24 8.46 -1.21 -6.45
CA ILE A 24 9.46 -2.26 -6.73
C ILE A 24 9.53 -3.30 -5.61
N PRO A 25 9.73 -2.93 -4.32
CA PRO A 25 9.78 -3.93 -3.25
C PRO A 25 8.49 -4.74 -3.13
N VAL A 26 7.33 -4.11 -3.34
CA VAL A 26 6.02 -4.80 -3.31
C VAL A 26 5.89 -5.80 -4.44
N TYR A 27 6.19 -5.41 -5.69
CA TYR A 27 6.14 -6.34 -6.82
C TYR A 27 7.15 -7.47 -6.67
N SER A 28 8.40 -7.17 -6.29
CA SER A 28 9.42 -8.21 -6.07
C SER A 28 9.01 -9.19 -4.97
N PHE A 29 8.35 -8.73 -3.92
CA PHE A 29 7.80 -9.63 -2.90
C PHE A 29 6.73 -10.54 -3.51
N ILE A 30 5.77 -9.97 -4.24
CA ILE A 30 4.69 -10.76 -4.86
C ILE A 30 5.28 -11.78 -5.84
N GLU A 31 6.21 -11.39 -6.70
CA GLU A 31 6.86 -12.29 -7.66
C GLU A 31 7.57 -13.47 -6.99
N ASN A 32 8.22 -13.24 -5.84
CA ASN A 32 8.92 -14.28 -5.11
C ASN A 32 7.99 -15.28 -4.41
N TYR A 33 6.80 -14.84 -3.98
CA TYR A 33 5.90 -15.66 -3.16
C TYR A 33 4.58 -16.03 -3.86
N CYS A 34 4.28 -15.54 -5.07
CA CYS A 34 2.98 -15.78 -5.70
C CYS A 34 2.73 -17.25 -6.04
N LEU A 35 3.78 -18.02 -6.37
CA LEU A 35 3.67 -19.41 -6.84
C LEU A 35 3.18 -20.40 -5.77
N VAL A 36 3.32 -20.07 -4.48
CA VAL A 36 2.86 -20.94 -3.38
C VAL A 36 1.36 -20.78 -3.09
N PHE A 37 0.71 -19.73 -3.62
CA PHE A 37 -0.72 -19.50 -3.41
C PHE A 37 -1.59 -20.33 -4.36
N ASP A 38 -2.48 -21.15 -3.80
CA ASP A 38 -3.45 -21.99 -4.48
C ASP A 38 -4.86 -21.61 -4.01
N GLY A 39 -5.76 -21.35 -4.95
CA GLY A 39 -7.14 -20.93 -4.66
C GLY A 39 -8.01 -22.00 -3.99
N SER A 40 -7.53 -23.25 -3.93
CA SER A 40 -8.20 -24.35 -3.22
C SER A 40 -7.82 -24.43 -1.73
N ILE A 41 -6.74 -23.76 -1.31
CA ILE A 41 -6.25 -23.78 0.07
C ILE A 41 -6.87 -22.60 0.84
N GLN A 42 -7.73 -22.94 1.80
CA GLN A 42 -8.47 -21.92 2.57
C GLN A 42 -7.64 -21.32 3.73
N ASP A 43 -6.77 -22.12 4.34
CA ASP A 43 -5.88 -21.69 5.42
C ASP A 43 -4.57 -22.51 5.37
N SER A 44 -3.45 -21.83 5.51
CA SER A 44 -2.12 -22.44 5.49
C SER A 44 -1.20 -21.68 6.45
N GLU A 45 -0.36 -22.42 7.18
CA GLU A 45 0.67 -21.83 8.02
C GLU A 45 1.69 -21.02 7.20
N GLU A 46 2.03 -21.51 6.00
CA GLU A 46 2.89 -20.83 5.05
C GLU A 46 2.28 -19.51 4.58
N TYR A 47 0.97 -19.47 4.30
CA TYR A 47 0.29 -18.23 3.88
C TYR A 47 0.28 -17.19 5.00
N ARG A 48 0.09 -17.62 6.24
CA ARG A 48 0.18 -16.73 7.41
C ARG A 48 1.60 -16.20 7.60
N ALA A 49 2.62 -17.02 7.39
CA ALA A 49 4.01 -16.60 7.45
C ALA A 49 4.33 -15.55 6.39
N ILE A 50 3.96 -15.81 5.13
CA ILE A 50 4.14 -14.87 4.01
C ILE A 50 3.37 -13.57 4.24
N HIS A 51 2.12 -13.65 4.72
CA HIS A 51 1.35 -12.46 5.06
C HIS A 51 2.02 -11.62 6.16
N LYS A 52 2.62 -12.26 7.17
CA LYS A 52 3.38 -11.57 8.22
C LYS A 52 4.60 -10.85 7.64
N GLU A 53 5.34 -11.49 6.75
CA GLU A 53 6.48 -10.87 6.06
C GLU A 53 6.05 -9.71 5.17
N TYR A 54 4.97 -9.87 4.41
CA TYR A 54 4.38 -8.82 3.59
C TYR A 54 3.98 -7.62 4.44
N LYS A 55 3.34 -7.86 5.60
CA LYS A 55 2.99 -6.80 6.54
C LYS A 55 4.23 -6.05 7.03
N CYS A 56 5.30 -6.76 7.43
CA CYS A 56 6.55 -6.14 7.86
C CYS A 56 7.17 -5.26 6.75
N LEU A 57 7.11 -5.70 5.49
CA LEU A 57 7.56 -4.92 4.34
C LEU A 57 6.77 -3.62 4.21
N ILE A 58 5.43 -3.72 4.19
CA ILE A 58 4.56 -2.54 4.06
C ILE A 58 4.75 -1.58 5.24
N ASP A 59 4.83 -2.10 6.47
CA ASP A 59 5.07 -1.29 7.67
C ASP A 59 6.39 -0.51 7.55
N SER A 60 7.46 -1.15 7.03
CA SER A 60 8.76 -0.51 6.83
C SER A 60 8.72 0.59 5.78
N LEU A 61 8.02 0.36 4.66
CA LEU A 61 7.84 1.37 3.60
C LEU A 61 7.04 2.57 4.08
N LEU A 62 5.95 2.32 4.83
CA LEU A 62 5.12 3.38 5.41
C LEU A 62 5.83 4.14 6.54
N GLN A 63 6.73 3.49 7.27
CA GLN A 63 7.57 4.17 8.25
C GLN A 63 8.54 5.12 7.54
N ALA A 64 9.21 4.69 6.48
CA ALA A 64 10.07 5.57 5.69
C ALA A 64 9.31 6.78 5.14
N PHE A 65 8.09 6.57 4.62
CA PHE A 65 7.21 7.67 4.20
C PHE A 65 6.87 8.64 5.35
N GLN A 66 6.58 8.14 6.54
CA GLN A 66 6.30 8.97 7.72
C GLN A 66 7.51 9.82 8.11
N GLU A 67 8.70 9.24 8.07
CA GLU A 67 9.96 9.92 8.38
C GLU A 67 10.26 11.04 7.37
N ASP A 68 10.06 10.78 6.08
CA ASP A 68 10.31 11.75 5.00
C ASP A 68 9.26 12.87 4.91
N SER A 69 7.99 12.55 5.14
CA SER A 69 6.88 13.52 5.08
C SER A 69 6.71 14.33 6.37
N GLY A 70 7.27 13.86 7.49
CA GLY A 70 7.04 14.42 8.83
C GLY A 70 5.61 14.22 9.33
N LEU A 71 4.83 13.33 8.69
CA LEU A 71 3.45 13.00 9.06
C LEU A 71 3.44 11.89 10.11
N SER A 72 2.63 12.05 11.16
CA SER A 72 2.42 10.98 12.14
C SER A 72 1.50 9.89 11.59
N HIS A 73 1.69 8.65 12.05
CA HIS A 73 0.82 7.51 11.75
C HIS A 73 -0.69 7.81 11.88
N ASP A 74 -1.11 8.49 12.95
CA ASP A 74 -2.52 8.84 13.18
C ASP A 74 -3.09 9.78 12.11
N GLN A 75 -2.29 10.69 11.56
CA GLN A 75 -2.72 11.60 10.51
C GLN A 75 -2.93 10.86 9.18
N ILE A 76 -2.08 9.87 8.88
CA ILE A 76 -2.22 9.01 7.71
C ILE A 76 -3.47 8.13 7.84
N ILE A 77 -3.67 7.50 9.00
CA ILE A 77 -4.87 6.68 9.26
C ILE A 77 -6.14 7.54 9.18
N GLN A 78 -6.14 8.74 9.75
CA GLN A 78 -7.28 9.64 9.66
C GLN A 78 -7.56 10.06 8.21
N ALA A 79 -6.54 10.33 7.40
CA ALA A 79 -6.70 10.64 5.99
C ALA A 79 -7.32 9.45 5.21
N LEU A 80 -6.82 8.24 5.44
CA LEU A 80 -7.35 7.01 4.86
C LEU A 80 -8.81 6.75 5.27
N HIS A 81 -9.12 6.87 6.57
CA HIS A 81 -10.46 6.64 7.11
C HIS A 81 -11.49 7.64 6.56
N ASN A 82 -11.09 8.91 6.41
CA ASN A 82 -11.95 9.95 5.85
C ASN A 82 -12.21 9.78 4.35
N MET A 83 -11.39 9.00 3.64
CA MET A 83 -11.49 8.79 2.19
C MET A 83 -11.97 7.41 1.75
N ASN A 84 -11.89 6.39 2.62
CA ASN A 84 -12.61 5.12 2.42
C ASN A 84 -14.14 5.34 2.30
N ALA A 85 -14.62 6.52 2.69
CA ALA A 85 -15.99 7.00 2.48
C ALA A 85 -16.25 7.67 1.11
N LYS A 86 -15.23 7.91 0.27
CA LYS A 86 -15.33 8.74 -0.96
C LYS A 86 -14.87 8.08 -2.26
N THR A 87 -13.94 7.11 -2.25
CA THR A 87 -13.37 6.57 -3.50
C THR A 87 -13.12 5.06 -3.42
N ASP A 88 -13.44 4.31 -4.47
CA ASP A 88 -13.09 2.89 -4.56
C ASP A 88 -11.58 2.76 -4.78
N ILE A 89 -10.87 2.44 -3.70
CA ILE A 89 -9.40 2.28 -3.63
C ILE A 89 -8.89 1.33 -4.74
N ARG A 90 -9.76 0.45 -5.26
CA ARG A 90 -9.50 -0.45 -6.38
C ARG A 90 -9.06 0.24 -7.67
N GLU A 91 -9.56 1.45 -7.98
CA GLU A 91 -9.18 2.14 -9.22
C GLU A 91 -7.74 2.67 -9.18
N ILE A 92 -7.28 3.09 -8.00
CA ILE A 92 -5.92 3.66 -7.81
C ILE A 92 -4.84 2.61 -8.05
N PHE A 93 -5.06 1.37 -7.59
CA PHE A 93 -4.09 0.28 -7.74
C PHE A 93 -4.16 -0.41 -9.11
N GLN A 94 -5.21 -0.18 -9.93
CA GLN A 94 -5.30 -0.77 -11.27
C GLN A 94 -4.44 -0.06 -12.33
N VAL A 95 -4.16 1.24 -12.16
CA VAL A 95 -3.53 2.03 -13.23
C VAL A 95 -2.04 1.70 -13.40
N THR A 96 -1.32 1.31 -12.35
CA THR A 96 0.15 1.09 -12.43
C THR A 96 0.54 -0.16 -13.24
N ILE A 97 -0.32 -1.19 -13.28
CA ILE A 97 -0.04 -2.42 -14.06
C ILE A 97 -0.13 -2.17 -15.57
N LEU A 98 -0.94 -1.20 -16.02
CA LEU A 98 -1.15 -0.94 -17.44
C LEU A 98 -0.09 -0.05 -18.09
N ILE A 99 0.75 0.66 -17.31
CA ILE A 99 1.78 1.56 -17.86
C ILE A 99 3.11 0.85 -18.12
N TYR A 100 3.36 -0.29 -17.47
CA TYR A 100 4.60 -1.07 -17.63
C TYR A 100 4.51 -2.18 -18.70
N VAL A 101 3.36 -2.30 -19.38
CA VAL A 101 3.17 -3.20 -20.53
C VAL A 101 2.83 -2.36 -21.78
N ASN A 102 3.81 -1.62 -22.28
CA ASN A 102 3.87 -1.20 -23.68
C ASN A 102 5.32 -1.10 -24.15
#